data_AF-A0A852NFD1-F1
#
_entry.id   AF-A0A852NFD1-F1
#
_cell.length_a   1.000
_cell.length_b   1.000
_cell.length_c   1.000
_cell.angle_alpha   90.00
_cell.angle_beta   90.00
_cell.angle_gamma   90.00
#
_symmetry.space_group_name_H-M   'P 1'
#
loop_
_entity.id
_entity.type
_entity.pdbx_description
1 polymer ?
#
loop_
_entity_poly.entity_id
_entity_poly.type
_entity_poly.pdbx_seq_one_letter_code
_entity_poly.pdbx_strand_id
1 'polypeptide(L)'
;PGFLPPFEHFATDAIHVGQEPEQWSSWAVVPPITLSTSFKQEEPGKNRCYVYTRFGNPNRNVLEKVVTALDGAKCREQLMGWTSFAALDGAKCCE
;
A
#
# COMPACT_ATOMS: atom_id res chain seq x y z
N PRO A 1 33.12 -20.85 7.40
CA PRO A 1 31.75 -20.84 6.85
C PRO A 1 30.79 -20.14 7.83
N GLY A 2 30.37 -18.92 7.49
CA GLY A 2 29.46 -18.10 8.31
C GLY A 2 28.29 -17.60 7.47
N PHE A 3 27.16 -17.37 8.12
CA PHE A 3 26.00 -16.73 7.50
C PHE A 3 26.29 -15.26 7.17
N LEU A 4 25.49 -14.70 6.25
CA LEU A 4 25.49 -13.27 5.99
C LEU A 4 25.03 -12.49 7.24
N PRO A 5 25.49 -11.24 7.42
CA PRO A 5 24.97 -10.38 8.48
C PRO A 5 23.46 -10.15 8.30
N PRO A 6 22.72 -9.90 9.39
CA PRO A 6 21.30 -9.61 9.31
C PRO A 6 21.06 -8.29 8.57
N PHE A 7 19.91 -8.19 7.90
CA PHE A 7 19.49 -6.94 7.25
C PHE A 7 19.25 -5.85 8.29
N GLU A 8 19.84 -4.67 8.07
CA GLU A 8 19.60 -3.50 8.93
C GLU A 8 18.12 -3.09 8.85
N HIS A 9 17.54 -2.73 9.99
CA HIS A 9 16.16 -2.25 10.14
C HIS A 9 15.02 -3.21 9.77
N PHE A 10 15.29 -4.46 9.37
CA PHE A 10 14.26 -5.44 8.97
C PHE A 10 13.05 -5.52 9.93
N ALA A 11 13.31 -5.60 11.24
CA ALA A 11 12.24 -5.69 12.24
C ALA A 11 11.42 -4.39 12.36
N THR A 12 12.07 -3.24 12.29
CA THR A 12 11.42 -1.93 12.33
C THR A 12 10.57 -1.74 11.08
N ASP A 13 11.13 -2.06 9.92
CA ASP A 13 10.46 -1.89 8.64
C ASP A 13 9.26 -2.82 8.50
N ALA A 14 9.37 -4.05 9.00
CA ALA A 14 8.26 -5.01 9.03
C ALA A 14 7.07 -4.52 9.86
N ILE A 15 7.33 -3.71 10.90
CA ILE A 15 6.30 -3.25 11.84
C ILE A 15 5.73 -1.89 11.44
N HIS A 16 6.55 -0.98 10.90
CA HIS A 16 6.15 0.42 10.74
C HIS A 16 5.84 0.81 9.31
N VAL A 17 6.49 0.22 8.30
CA VAL A 17 6.34 0.70 6.92
C VAL A 17 4.88 0.60 6.46
N GLY A 18 4.30 1.74 6.09
CA GLY A 18 2.93 1.79 5.58
C GLY A 18 1.85 1.62 6.64
N GLN A 19 2.21 1.57 7.93
CA GLN A 19 1.27 1.51 9.05
C GLN A 19 0.93 2.90 9.63
N GLU A 20 1.26 3.96 8.89
CA GLU A 20 1.18 5.35 9.35
C GLU A 20 -0.28 5.70 9.72
N PRO A 21 -0.57 6.05 10.99
CA PRO A 21 -1.93 6.33 11.46
C PRO A 21 -2.62 7.48 10.71
N GLU A 22 -1.84 8.41 10.17
CA GLU A 22 -2.28 9.57 9.39
C GLU A 22 -3.00 9.17 8.09
N GLN A 23 -2.80 7.94 7.61
CA GLN A 23 -3.50 7.42 6.43
C GLN A 23 -4.99 7.19 6.70
N TRP A 24 -5.41 7.16 7.96
CA TRP A 24 -6.77 6.82 8.37
C TRP A 24 -7.43 8.01 9.07
N SER A 25 -8.64 8.35 8.65
CA SER A 25 -9.46 9.36 9.35
C SER A 25 -9.70 9.04 10.83
N SER A 26 -9.60 7.77 11.21
CA SER A 26 -9.75 7.28 12.59
C SER A 26 -8.46 7.31 13.42
N TRP A 27 -7.30 7.65 12.84
CA TRP A 27 -5.99 7.57 13.52
C TRP A 27 -5.68 6.19 14.11
N ALA A 28 -6.17 5.13 13.44
CA ALA A 28 -5.96 3.76 13.89
C ALA A 28 -4.49 3.36 13.69
N VAL A 29 -3.88 2.82 14.75
CA VAL A 29 -2.48 2.31 14.72
C VAL A 29 -2.36 1.07 13.84
N VAL A 30 -3.39 0.23 13.82
CA VAL A 30 -3.47 -0.93 12.92
C VAL A 30 -4.42 -0.58 11.77
N PRO A 31 -4.02 -0.80 10.50
CA PRO A 31 -4.86 -0.58 9.33
C PRO A 31 -6.20 -1.29 9.44
N PRO A 32 -7.32 -0.58 9.21
CA PRO A 32 -8.65 -1.17 9.22
C PRO A 32 -8.88 -2.04 7.99
N ILE A 33 -9.51 -3.20 8.20
CA ILE A 33 -9.81 -4.16 7.13
C ILE A 33 -10.94 -3.65 6.24
N THR A 34 -10.58 -2.98 5.14
CA THR A 34 -11.52 -2.56 4.08
C THR A 34 -11.92 -3.70 3.14
N LEU A 35 -13.11 -4.28 3.35
CA LEU A 35 -13.69 -5.35 2.52
C LEU A 35 -14.61 -4.86 1.40
N SER A 36 -14.80 -3.54 1.26
CA SER A 36 -15.66 -2.98 0.22
C SER A 36 -15.12 -3.30 -1.16
N THR A 37 -16.02 -3.69 -2.08
CA THR A 37 -15.66 -3.98 -3.47
C THR A 37 -15.61 -2.72 -4.33
N SER A 38 -16.36 -1.69 -3.99
CA SER A 38 -16.42 -0.41 -4.69
C SER A 38 -16.37 0.78 -3.72
N PHE A 39 -15.99 1.94 -4.22
CA PHE A 39 -15.75 3.15 -3.44
C PHE A 39 -16.52 4.33 -4.05
N LYS A 40 -16.89 5.29 -3.20
CA LYS A 40 -17.64 6.48 -3.62
C LYS A 40 -16.81 7.31 -4.61
N GLN A 41 -17.42 7.64 -5.75
CA GLN A 41 -16.92 8.64 -6.70
C GLN A 41 -17.66 9.95 -6.46
N GLU A 42 -16.96 11.08 -6.57
CA GLU A 42 -17.60 12.41 -6.43
C GLU A 42 -18.35 12.77 -7.71
N GLU A 43 -17.73 12.49 -8.85
CA GLU A 43 -18.27 12.64 -10.20
C GLU A 43 -17.78 11.45 -11.04
N PRO A 44 -18.44 11.11 -12.16
CA PRO A 44 -17.95 10.08 -13.07
C PRO A 44 -16.49 10.34 -13.47
N GLY A 45 -15.59 9.41 -13.14
CA GLY A 45 -14.15 9.55 -13.41
C GLY A 45 -13.36 10.32 -12.36
N LYS A 46 -14.00 10.99 -11.38
CA LYS A 46 -13.33 11.62 -10.23
C LYS A 46 -13.51 10.77 -8.97
N ASN A 47 -12.51 9.97 -8.68
CA ASN A 47 -12.43 9.19 -7.46
C ASN A 47 -11.36 9.79 -6.53
N ARG A 48 -11.47 9.53 -5.22
CA ARG A 48 -10.49 10.04 -4.26
C ARG A 48 -9.20 9.23 -4.23
N CYS A 49 -9.22 7.96 -4.69
CA CYS A 49 -8.11 7.01 -4.54
C CYS A 49 -8.36 5.65 -5.20
N TYR A 50 -9.55 5.11 -4.93
CA TYR A 50 -9.92 3.74 -5.26
C TYR A 50 -11.27 3.77 -5.97
N VAL A 51 -11.44 2.89 -6.94
CA VAL A 51 -12.70 2.73 -7.68
C VAL A 51 -13.29 1.35 -7.43
N TYR A 52 -12.43 0.34 -7.52
CA TYR A 52 -12.82 -1.05 -7.39
C TYR A 52 -11.67 -1.88 -6.78
N THR A 53 -11.99 -2.75 -5.83
CA THR A 53 -10.99 -3.42 -4.97
C THR A 53 -9.98 -4.28 -5.71
N ARG A 54 -10.29 -4.79 -6.91
CA ARG A 54 -9.34 -5.56 -7.73
C ARG A 54 -8.22 -4.69 -8.29
N PHE A 55 -8.52 -3.42 -8.61
CA PHE A 55 -7.54 -2.47 -9.13
C PHE A 55 -6.70 -1.85 -8.01
N GLY A 56 -7.30 -1.62 -6.85
CA GLY A 56 -6.59 -1.11 -5.68
C GLY A 56 -7.45 -1.24 -4.42
N ASN A 57 -6.80 -1.54 -3.30
CA ASN A 57 -7.44 -1.65 -2.00
C ASN A 57 -6.50 -1.07 -0.93
N PRO A 58 -7.00 -0.29 0.04
CA PRO A 58 -6.16 0.29 1.10
C PRO A 58 -5.28 -0.73 1.83
N ASN A 59 -5.83 -1.90 2.21
CA ASN A 59 -5.06 -2.93 2.93
C ASN A 59 -3.96 -3.51 2.07
N ARG A 60 -4.30 -3.82 0.81
CA ARG A 60 -3.34 -4.38 -0.15
C ARG A 60 -2.22 -3.38 -0.39
N ASN A 61 -2.55 -2.09 -0.46
CA ASN A 61 -1.56 -1.05 -0.62
C ASN A 61 -0.59 -0.97 0.56
N VAL A 62 -1.06 -1.16 1.80
CA VAL A 62 -0.17 -1.24 2.97
C VAL A 62 0.74 -2.46 2.89
N LEU A 63 0.18 -3.64 2.61
CA LEU A 63 0.96 -4.89 2.49
C LEU A 63 2.05 -4.77 1.42
N GLU A 64 1.72 -4.19 0.26
CA GLU A 64 2.69 -3.99 -0.82
C GLU A 64 3.82 -3.04 -0.40
N LYS A 65 3.57 -1.99 0.39
CA LYS A 65 4.62 -1.12 0.91
C LYS A 65 5.57 -1.88 1.84
N VAL A 66 5.02 -2.67 2.77
CA VAL A 66 5.81 -3.48 3.72
C VAL A 66 6.71 -4.44 2.96
N VAL A 67 6.16 -5.24 2.03
CA VAL A 67 6.93 -6.24 1.29
C VAL A 67 8.00 -5.57 0.41
N THR A 68 7.67 -4.44 -0.22
CA THR A 68 8.64 -3.68 -1.03
C THR A 68 9.83 -3.20 -0.18
N ALA A 69 9.59 -2.71 1.03
CA ALA A 69 10.66 -2.30 1.94
C ALA A 69 11.50 -3.48 2.43
N LEU A 70 10.88 -4.61 2.75
CA LEU A 70 11.58 -5.80 3.22
C LEU A 70 12.44 -6.45 2.13
N ASP A 71 12.02 -6.36 0.86
CA ASP A 71 12.76 -6.88 -0.30
C ASP A 71 13.88 -5.92 -0.77
N GLY A 72 13.96 -4.72 -0.19
CA GLY A 72 14.86 -3.65 -0.66
C GLY A 72 14.55 -3.16 -2.08
N ALA A 73 13.36 -3.47 -2.59
CA ALA A 73 12.92 -3.11 -3.92
C ALA A 73 12.48 -1.63 -3.96
N LYS A 74 12.69 -0.96 -5.11
CA LYS A 74 12.36 0.47 -5.26
C LYS A 74 10.92 0.73 -5.71
N CYS A 75 10.26 -0.27 -6.30
CA CYS A 75 8.95 -0.09 -6.94
C CYS A 75 7.98 -1.21 -6.57
N ARG A 76 6.78 -0.81 -6.12
CA ARG A 76 5.57 -1.65 -5.94
C ARG A 76 5.25 -2.50 -7.18
N GLU A 77 5.61 -1.99 -8.36
CA GLU A 77 5.31 -2.58 -9.66
C GLU A 77 6.04 -3.90 -9.93
N GLN A 78 7.12 -4.20 -9.20
CA GLN A 78 7.87 -5.45 -9.36
C GLN A 78 7.21 -6.66 -8.67
N LEU A 79 6.37 -6.47 -7.66
CA LEU A 79 5.75 -7.57 -6.89
C LEU A 79 4.44 -8.08 -7.51
N MET A 80 3.77 -7.29 -8.33
CA MET A 80 2.48 -7.63 -8.94
C MET A 80 2.56 -7.38 -10.45
N GLY A 81 3.17 -8.31 -11.18
CA GLY A 81 3.47 -8.17 -12.61
C GLY A 81 2.34 -7.56 -13.46
N TRP A 82 2.70 -6.57 -14.30
CA TRP A 82 1.97 -5.93 -15.43
C TRP A 82 0.49 -5.52 -15.25
N THR A 83 -0.16 -5.84 -14.13
CA THR A 83 -1.60 -5.65 -13.91
C THR A 83 -1.93 -4.35 -13.14
N SER A 84 -0.92 -3.55 -12.78
CA SER A 84 -1.09 -2.30 -12.04
C SER A 84 -1.20 -1.03 -12.91
N PHE A 85 -1.26 -1.14 -14.25
CA PHE A 85 -1.43 0.02 -15.15
C PHE A 85 -2.69 0.88 -14.84
N ALA A 86 -3.64 0.36 -14.06
CA ALA A 86 -4.83 1.10 -13.63
C ALA A 86 -4.61 2.03 -12.41
N ALA A 87 -3.40 2.07 -11.82
CA ALA A 87 -3.08 2.97 -10.72
C ALA A 87 -2.42 4.30 -11.16
N LEU A 88 -2.21 4.50 -12.48
CA LEU A 88 -1.53 5.70 -13.01
C LEU A 88 -2.43 6.95 -13.12
N ASP A 89 -3.74 6.85 -12.93
CA ASP A 89 -4.62 8.03 -12.80
C ASP A 89 -4.94 8.29 -11.32
N GLY A 90 -4.09 9.08 -10.66
CA GLY A 90 -4.43 9.70 -9.38
C GLY A 90 -3.58 9.26 -8.20
N ALA A 91 -2.26 9.45 -8.28
CA ALA A 91 -1.37 9.51 -7.12
C ALA A 91 -1.64 10.76 -6.24
N LYS A 92 -2.88 10.92 -5.76
CA LYS A 92 -3.30 11.89 -4.75
C LYS A 92 -4.18 11.19 -3.72
N CYS A 93 -3.60 10.21 -3.04
CA CYS A 93 -4.26 9.56 -1.90
C CYS A 93 -3.86 10.11 -0.54
N CYS A 94 -2.87 11.00 -0.49
CA CYS A 94 -2.51 11.75 0.71
C CYS A 94 -2.04 13.16 0.30
N GLU A 95 -3.01 14.03 0.02
CA GLU A 95 -3.01 15.47 0.38
C GLU A 95 -4.45 15.85 0.74
#